data_AF-A0A442XN60-F1
#
_entry.id   AF-A0A442XN60-F1
#
_cell.length_a   1.000
_cell.length_b   1.000
_cell.length_c   1.000
_cell.angle_alpha   90.00
_cell.angle_beta   90.00
_cell.angle_gamma   90.00
#
_symmetry.space_group_name_H-M   'P 1'
#
loop_
_entity.id
_entity.type
_entity.pdbx_description
1 polymer ?
#
loop_
_entity_poly.entity_id
_entity_poly.type
_entity_poly.pdbx_seq_one_letter_code
_entity_poly.pdbx_strand_id
1 'polypeptide(L)' 'MATRNDGDRKNGAPNDDERRERLAAGIRRQFGTEATMHFLRALPAFRTENDIPDRFRELLDRLDGIESSVAAAGNRR' A
#
# COMPACT_ATOMS: atom_id res chain seq x y z
N MET A 1 -45.39 10.13 -42.19
CA MET A 1 -43.97 10.52 -42.30
C MET A 1 -43.42 10.64 -40.88
N ALA A 2 -42.73 9.61 -40.40
CA ALA A 2 -42.19 9.57 -39.04
C ALA A 2 -40.70 9.97 -39.07
N THR A 3 -40.32 11.03 -38.36
CA THR A 3 -38.92 11.42 -38.24
C THR A 3 -38.41 11.20 -36.82
N ARG A 4 -37.55 10.18 -36.75
CA ARG A 4 -36.30 10.06 -35.97
C ARG A 4 -36.35 10.43 -34.48
N ASN A 5 -36.25 9.39 -33.66
CA ASN A 5 -35.76 9.43 -32.29
C ASN A 5 -34.35 10.00 -32.25
N ASP A 6 -34.18 11.20 -31.68
CA ASP A 6 -32.87 11.69 -31.27
C ASP A 6 -32.54 11.09 -29.91
N GLY A 7 -31.71 10.03 -29.95
CA GLY A 7 -31.21 9.32 -28.80
C GLY A 7 -30.46 10.24 -27.84
N ASP A 8 -30.94 10.21 -26.60
CA ASP A 8 -30.19 10.17 -25.35
C ASP A 8 -28.67 10.43 -25.50
N ARG A 9 -28.27 11.70 -25.64
CA ARG A 9 -26.88 12.11 -25.43
C ARG A 9 -26.62 12.12 -23.93
N LYS A 10 -26.37 10.96 -23.35
CA LYS A 10 -25.71 10.88 -22.04
C LYS A 10 -24.29 11.41 -22.20
N ASN A 11 -24.12 12.69 -21.92
CA ASN A 11 -22.83 13.28 -21.63
C ASN A 11 -22.31 12.61 -20.35
N GLY A 12 -21.58 11.50 -20.52
CA GLY A 12 -20.89 10.83 -19.43
C GLY A 12 -19.90 11.81 -18.83
N ALA A 13 -20.15 12.23 -17.59
CA ALA A 13 -19.16 12.91 -16.79
C ALA A 13 -17.86 12.07 -16.83
N PRO A 14 -16.68 12.70 -16.94
CA PRO A 14 -15.43 11.95 -16.99
C PRO A 14 -15.38 11.09 -15.73
N ASN A 15 -15.32 9.78 -15.92
CA ASN A 15 -15.36 8.81 -14.83
C ASN A 15 -14.23 9.17 -13.85
N ASP A 16 -14.59 9.73 -12.69
CA ASP A 16 -13.62 10.23 -11.72
C ASP A 16 -12.67 9.11 -11.26
N ASP A 17 -13.13 7.85 -11.32
CA ASP A 17 -12.33 6.67 -11.03
C ASP A 17 -11.25 6.44 -12.07
N GLU A 18 -11.52 6.68 -13.36
CA GLU A 18 -10.50 6.58 -14.42
C GLU A 18 -9.43 7.67 -14.29
N ARG A 19 -9.83 8.88 -13.88
CA ARG A 19 -8.90 9.97 -13.59
C ARG A 19 -8.03 9.66 -12.38
N ARG A 20 -8.61 9.11 -11.31
CA ARG A 20 -7.90 8.67 -10.11
C ARG A 20 -6.92 7.53 -10.40
N GLU A 21 -7.34 6.55 -11.21
CA GLU A 21 -6.48 5.42 -11.58
C GLU A 21 -5.28 5.87 -12.42
N ARG A 22 -5.49 6.77 -13.39
CA ARG A 22 -4.40 7.36 -14.18
C ARG A 22 -3.43 8.17 -13.31
N LEU A 23 -3.94 8.92 -12.34
CA LEU A 23 -3.12 9.66 -11.38
C LEU A 23 -2.31 8.71 -10.49
N ALA A 24 -2.95 7.69 -9.94
CA ALA A 24 -2.29 6.69 -9.10
C ALA A 24 -1.21 5.94 -9.87
N ALA A 25 -1.45 5.58 -11.13
CA ALA A 25 -0.45 4.99 -12.01
C ALA A 25 0.73 5.94 -12.28
N GLY A 26 0.45 7.23 -12.50
CA GLY A 26 1.48 8.26 -12.65
C GLY A 26 2.36 8.42 -11.41
N ILE A 27 1.73 8.46 -10.22
CA ILE A 27 2.43 8.51 -8.93
C ILE A 27 3.30 7.26 -8.77
N ARG A 28 2.74 6.05 -8.92
CA ARG A 28 3.52 4.79 -8.84
C ARG A 28 4.73 4.79 -9.79
N ARG A 29 4.55 5.29 -11.01
CA ARG A 29 5.63 5.40 -12.02
C ARG A 29 6.72 6.39 -11.61
N GLN A 30 6.37 7.53 -11.02
CA GLN A 30 7.35 8.53 -10.56
C GLN A 30 8.14 8.04 -9.34
N PHE A 31 7.45 7.46 -8.36
CA PHE A 31 8.07 6.92 -7.16
C PHE A 31 8.90 5.65 -7.43
N GLY A 32 8.54 4.88 -8.45
CA GLY A 32 9.30 3.71 -8.92
C GLY A 32 10.46 4.04 -9.87
N THR A 33 10.81 5.31 -10.06
CA THR A 33 12.02 5.64 -10.82
C THR A 33 13.28 5.36 -10.00
N GLU A 34 14.33 4.87 -10.65
CA GLU A 34 15.61 4.54 -9.99
C GLU A 34 16.19 5.72 -9.21
N ALA A 35 16.04 6.95 -9.72
CA ALA A 35 16.49 8.16 -9.03
C ALA A 35 15.74 8.39 -7.71
N THR A 36 14.40 8.23 -7.71
CA THR A 36 13.60 8.36 -6.49
C THR A 36 13.85 7.22 -5.52
N MET A 37 14.00 5.99 -6.01
CA MET A 37 14.36 4.86 -5.15
C MET A 37 15.75 5.02 -4.52
N HIS A 38 16.74 5.49 -5.29
CA HIS A 38 18.08 5.78 -4.77
C HIS A 38 18.04 6.89 -3.71
N PHE A 39 17.25 7.95 -3.96
CA PHE A 39 17.04 9.03 -2.99
C PHE A 39 16.37 8.52 -1.71
N LEU A 40 15.27 7.78 -1.83
CA LEU A 40 14.58 7.20 -0.67
C LEU A 40 15.52 6.29 0.11
N ARG A 41 16.26 5.39 -0.56
CA ARG A 41 17.22 4.48 0.10
C ARG A 41 18.38 5.21 0.78
N ALA A 42 18.71 6.43 0.36
CA ALA A 42 19.70 7.27 1.02
C ALA A 42 19.15 7.97 2.29
N LEU A 43 17.83 8.17 2.38
CA LEU A 43 17.17 8.79 3.53
C LEU A 43 17.26 7.88 4.77
N PRO A 44 17.64 8.41 5.95
CA PRO A 44 17.79 7.63 7.18
C PRO A 44 16.55 6.77 7.53
N ALA A 45 15.34 7.26 7.26
CA ALA A 45 14.09 6.54 7.56
C ALA A 45 13.83 5.30 6.67
N PHE A 46 14.51 5.18 5.53
CA PHE A 46 14.35 4.08 4.56
C PHE A 46 15.66 3.37 4.27
N ARG A 47 16.73 3.69 5.00
CA ARG A 47 17.94 2.88 4.97
C ARG A 47 17.56 1.49 5.43
N THR A 48 17.92 0.50 4.61
CA THR A 48 17.85 -0.89 5.02
C THR A 48 18.94 -1.07 6.07
N GLU A 49 18.59 -0.89 7.35
CA GLU A 49 19.49 -1.29 8.43
C GLU A 49 19.75 -2.79 8.28
N ASN A 50 21.03 -3.17 8.21
CA ASN A 50 21.45 -4.56 8.06
C ASN A 50 21.15 -5.37 9.34
N ASP A 51 20.86 -4.68 10.43
CA ASP A 51 20.46 -5.24 11.71
C ASP A 51 19.03 -4.78 12.04
N ILE A 52 18.27 -5.59 12.80
CA ILE A 52 16.90 -5.25 13.20
C ILE A 52 16.98 -4.16 14.27
N PRO A 53 16.33 -2.99 14.08
CA PRO A 53 16.27 -1.96 15.13
C PRO A 53 15.81 -2.54 16.47
N ASP A 54 16.42 -2.12 17.58
CA ASP A 54 16.12 -2.65 18.93
C ASP A 54 14.64 -2.61 19.26
N ARG A 55 13.94 -1.54 18.84
CA ARG A 55 12.49 -1.40 19.00
C ARG A 55 11.70 -2.54 18.34
N PHE A 56 12.14 -3.04 17.20
CA PHE A 56 11.49 -4.18 16.54
C PHE A 56 11.85 -5.51 17.22
N ARG A 57 13.08 -5.66 17.73
CA ARG A 57 13.45 -6.82 18.55
C ARG A 57 12.59 -6.91 19.81
N GLU A 58 12.43 -5.82 20.55
CA GLU A 58 11.57 -5.77 21.74
C GLU A 58 10.10 -6.16 21.44
N LEU A 59 9.59 -5.72 20.28
CA LEU A 59 8.24 -6.07 19.85
C LEU A 59 8.11 -7.55 19.48
N LEU A 60 9.11 -8.12 18.81
CA LEU A 60 9.15 -9.54 18.47
C LEU A 60 9.32 -10.42 19.71
N ASP A 61 10.20 -10.05 20.64
CA ASP A 61 10.38 -10.75 21.92
C ASP A 61 9.08 -10.75 22.75
N ARG A 62 8.37 -9.62 22.76
CA ARG A 62 7.05 -9.54 23.40
C ARG A 62 6.04 -10.45 22.72
N LEU A 63 6.05 -10.52 21.39
CA LEU A 63 5.16 -11.39 20.63
C LEU A 63 5.44 -12.86 20.91
N ASP A 64 6.71 -13.26 20.87
CA ASP A 64 7.17 -14.62 21.19
C ASP A 64 6.81 -15.03 22.63
N GLY A 65 6.95 -14.10 23.58
CA GLY A 65 6.50 -14.31 24.96
C GLY A 65 4.99 -14.53 25.08
N ILE A 66 4.18 -13.80 24.30
CA ILE A 66 2.72 -14.00 24.26
C ILE A 66 2.39 -15.34 23.62
N GLU A 67 2.98 -15.68 22.46
CA GLU A 67 2.76 -16.95 21.78
C GLU A 67 3.14 -18.15 22.65
N SER A 68 4.28 -18.08 23.32
CA SER A 68 4.73 -19.09 24.29
C SER A 68 3.77 -19.24 25.47
N SER A 69 3.22 -18.13 25.98
CA SER A 69 2.23 -18.16 27.06
C SER A 69 0.89 -18.79 26.62
N VAL A 70 0.48 -18.52 25.39
CA VAL A 70 -0.74 -19.08 24.79
C VAL A 70 -0.55 -20.58 24.50
N ALA A 71 0.60 -20.97 23.97
CA ALA A 71 0.96 -22.37 23.75
C ALA A 71 1.00 -23.15 25.07
N ALA A 72 1.59 -22.58 26.13
CA ALA A 72 1.62 -23.17 27.46
C ALA A 72 0.24 -23.24 28.15
N ALA A 73 -0.69 -22.35 27.80
CA ALA A 73 -2.07 -22.39 28.28
C ALA A 73 -2.91 -23.45 27.53
N GLY A 74 -2.63 -23.69 26.25
CA GLY A 74 -3.26 -24.74 25.44
C GLY A 74 -2.84 -26.16 25.85
N ASN A 75 -1.60 -26.33 26.32
CA ASN A 75 -1.05 -27.62 26.77
C ASN A 75 -1.51 -28.06 28.18
N ARG A 76 -2.38 -27.28 28.84
CA ARG A 76 -2.97 -27.59 30.16
C ARG A 76 -4.47 -27.91 30.07
N ARG A 77 -4.89 -28.57 28.99
CA ARG A 77 -6.24 -29.13 28.81
C ARG A 77 -6.14 -30.59 28.42
#